data_AF-A0A7C4JB99-F1
#
_entry.id   AF-A0A7C4JB99-F1
#
_cell.length_a   1.000
_cell.length_b   1.000
_cell.length_c   1.000
_cell.angle_alpha   90.00
_cell.angle_beta   90.00
_cell.angle_gamma   90.00
#
_symmetry.space_group_name_H-M   'P 1'
#
loop_
_entity.id
_entity.type
_entity.pdbx_description
1 polymer ?
#
loop_
_entity_poly.entity_id
_entity_poly.type
_entity_poly.pdbx_seq_one_letter_code
_entity_poly.pdbx_strand_id
1 'polypeptide(L)' 'MEIPDSTKRYLEMKGIRLIEAKTGEAVKLYNSLSEKEKVAAALHLTC' A
#
# COMPACT_ATOMS: atom_id res chain seq x y z
N MET A 1 6.32 4.15 10.11
CA MET A 1 4.91 4.49 10.39
C MET A 1 4.15 3.19 10.57
N GLU A 2 3.39 3.07 11.64
CA GLU A 2 2.51 1.92 11.88
C GLU A 2 1.14 2.18 11.23
N ILE A 3 0.56 1.17 10.58
CA ILE A 3 -0.80 1.24 10.02
C ILE A 3 -1.76 0.63 11.05
N PRO A 4 -2.76 1.39 11.55
CA PRO A 4 -3.74 0.85 12.50
C PRO A 4 -4.51 -0.36 11.93
N ASP A 5 -4.79 -1.35 12.78
CA ASP A 5 -5.55 -2.56 12.38
C ASP A 5 -6.95 -2.23 11.82
N SER A 6 -7.58 -1.17 12.32
CA SER A 6 -8.87 -0.69 11.81
C SER A 6 -8.78 -0.31 10.33
N THR A 7 -7.69 0.33 9.90
CA THR A 7 -7.42 0.67 8.50
C THR A 7 -7.22 -0.57 7.66
N LYS A 8 -6.45 -1.56 8.16
CA LYS A 8 -6.21 -2.83 7.48
C LYS A 8 -7.53 -3.58 7.22
N ARG A 9 -8.35 -3.74 8.25
CA ARG A 9 -9.68 -4.36 8.17
C ARG A 9 -10.63 -3.61 7.26
N TYR A 10 -10.63 -2.28 7.32
CA TYR A 10 -11.49 -1.47 6.45
C TYR A 10 -11.16 -1.69 4.97
N LEU A 11 -9.87 -1.71 4.60
CA LEU A 11 -9.45 -1.98 3.23
C LEU A 11 -9.82 -3.40 2.79
N GLU A 12 -9.59 -4.40 3.65
CA GLU A 12 -9.97 -5.80 3.39
C GLU A 12 -11.49 -5.94 3.17
N MET A 13 -12.32 -5.33 4.02
CA MET A 13 -13.78 -5.33 3.87
C MET A 13 -14.25 -4.66 2.57
N LYS A 14 -13.47 -3.74 2.02
CA LYS A 14 -13.74 -3.10 0.71
C LYS A 14 -13.19 -3.92 -0.46
N GLY A 15 -12.61 -5.09 -0.22
CA GLY A 15 -11.97 -5.92 -1.25
C GLY A 15 -10.67 -5.31 -1.77
N ILE A 16 -10.06 -4.40 -1.02
CA ILE A 16 -8.80 -3.74 -1.41
C ILE A 16 -7.64 -4.51 -0.77
N ARG A 17 -6.78 -5.07 -1.61
CA ARG A 17 -5.52 -5.70 -1.18
C ARG A 17 -4.55 -4.63 -0.68
N LEU A 18 -4.25 -4.66 0.62
CA LEU A 18 -3.21 -3.82 1.22
C LEU A 18 -1.84 -4.52 1.15
N ILE A 19 -0.81 -3.80 0.73
CA ILE A 19 0.60 -4.23 0.79
C ILE A 19 1.36 -3.18 1.60
N GLU A 20 1.86 -3.57 2.78
CA GLU A 20 2.67 -2.72 3.66
C GLU A 20 4.16 -3.00 3.41
N ALA A 21 4.94 -1.95 3.14
CA ALA A 21 6.38 -2.05 2.90
C ALA A 21 7.07 -0.72 3.24
N LYS A 22 8.41 -0.74 3.41
CA LYS A 22 9.18 0.52 3.51
C LYS A 22 9.04 1.30 2.21
N THR A 23 9.07 2.63 2.28
CA THR A 23 8.83 3.53 1.13
C THR A 23 9.61 3.12 -0.13
N GLY A 24 10.90 2.79 -0.01
CA GLY A 24 11.71 2.36 -1.16
C GLY A 24 11.26 1.03 -1.80
N GLU A 25 10.73 0.10 -1.02
CA GLU A 25 10.18 -1.18 -1.52
C GLU A 25 8.77 -0.96 -2.08
N ALA A 26 7.96 -0.15 -1.40
CA ALA A 26 6.61 0.22 -1.85
C ALA A 26 6.63 0.86 -3.24
N VAL A 27 7.61 1.73 -3.54
CA VAL A 27 7.81 2.32 -4.87
C VAL A 27 8.10 1.26 -5.92
N LYS A 28 9.00 0.30 -5.63
CA LYS A 28 9.32 -0.79 -6.58
C LYS A 28 8.10 -1.67 -6.86
N LEU A 29 7.34 -2.00 -5.82
CA LEU A 29 6.11 -2.79 -5.94
C LEU A 29 5.06 -2.04 -6.75
N TYR A 30 4.83 -0.75 -6.45
CA TYR A 30 3.91 0.09 -7.19
C TYR A 30 4.26 0.13 -8.68
N ASN A 31 5.51 0.43 -9.02
CA ASN A 31 5.95 0.49 -10.42
C ASN A 31 5.76 -0.85 -11.16
N SER A 32 5.93 -1.97 -10.47
CA SER A 32 5.75 -3.30 -11.08
C SER A 32 4.27 -3.68 -11.24
N LEU A 33 3.39 -3.14 -10.40
CA LEU A 33 1.94 -3.41 -10.40
C LEU A 33 1.16 -2.43 -11.27
N SER A 34 1.61 -1.18 -11.39
CA SER A 34 0.91 -0.12 -12.11
C SER A 34 0.77 -0.39 -13.61
N GLU A 35 1.65 -1.21 -14.16
CA GLU A 35 1.57 -1.68 -15.54
C GLU A 35 0.52 -2.77 -15.75
N LYS A 36 0.06 -3.43 -14.69
CA LYS A 36 -0.75 -4.66 -14.75
C LYS A 36 -2.12 -4.54 -14.10
N GLU A 37 -2.25 -3.70 -13.08
CA GLU A 37 -3.42 -3.63 -12.20
C GLU A 37 -3.76 -2.19 -11.84
N LYS A 38 -5.01 -1.96 -11.40
CA LYS A 38 -5.39 -0.67 -10.80
C LYS A 38 -4.81 -0.61 -9.39
N VAL A 39 -3.83 0.26 -9.20
CA VAL A 39 -3.08 0.37 -7.94
C VAL A 39 -2.93 1.83 -7.52
N ALA A 40 -2.90 2.06 -6.21
CA ALA A 40 -2.58 3.35 -5.60
C ALA A 40 -1.50 3.13 -4.52
N ALA A 41 -0.64 4.13 -4.32
CA ALA A 41 0.38 4.12 -3.27
C ALA A 41 0.18 5.30 -2.32
N ALA A 42 0.29 5.04 -1.02
CA ALA A 42 0.39 6.05 0.02
C ALA A 42 1.82 5.99 0.59
N LEU A 43 2.59 7.06 0.41
CA LEU A 43 4.02 7.09 0.73
C LEU A 43 4.29 8.10 1.85
N HIS A 44 4.83 7.60 2.96
CA HIS A 44 5.43 8.45 3.99
C HIS A 44 6.88 8.75 3.58
N LEU A 45 7.17 10.02 3.26
CA LEU A 45 8.47 10.43 2.71
C LEU A 45 9.52 10.69 3.78
N THR A 46 9.08 10.90 5.02
CA THR A 46 9.94 11.04 6.20
C THR A 46 9.67 9.88 7.17
N CYS A 47 10.27 9.89 8.36
CA CYS A 47 9.95 8.94 9.43
C CYS A 47 9.08 9.64 10.47
#